data_AF-A0A7W3LRI2-F1
#
_entry.id   AF-A0A7W3LRI2-F1
#
_cell.length_a   1.000
_cell.length_b   1.000
_cell.length_c   1.000
_cell.angle_alpha   90.00
_cell.angle_beta   90.00
_cell.angle_gamma   90.00
#
_symmetry.space_group_name_H-M   'P 1'
#
loop_
_entity.id
_entity.type
_entity.pdbx_description
1 polymer ?
#
loop_
_entity_poly.entity_id
_entity_poly.type
_entity_poly.pdbx_seq_one_letter_code
_entity_poly.pdbx_strand_id
1 'polypeptide(L)'
;MTCPPPFPPLSDPPDPPPERPWLYQVVCLETADAHPAPHPLSPRFRNRTVACRWLGNYLAYSADNLEHDGALAQAAAFRGAAESARANGWADIGTVHYQVLPIPAW
;
A
#
# COMPACT_ATOMS: atom_id res chain seq x y z
N MET A 1 -27.14 -6.69 -5.85
CA MET A 1 -25.83 -7.08 -5.28
C MET A 1 -25.26 -5.85 -4.61
N THR A 2 -25.20 -5.83 -3.29
CA THR A 2 -24.69 -4.70 -2.49
C THR A 2 -23.19 -4.86 -2.30
N CYS A 3 -22.41 -3.81 -2.62
CA CYS A 3 -20.97 -3.81 -2.35
C CYS A 3 -20.73 -3.96 -0.84
N PRO A 4 -19.74 -4.76 -0.40
CA PRO A 4 -19.38 -4.81 1.00
C PRO A 4 -18.93 -3.41 1.47
N PRO A 5 -19.20 -3.05 2.73
CA PRO A 5 -18.80 -1.76 3.28
C PRO A 5 -17.26 -1.62 3.22
N PRO A 6 -16.73 -0.40 3.02
CA PRO A 6 -15.30 -0.16 3.08
C PRO A 6 -14.77 -0.61 4.44
N PHE A 7 -13.60 -1.26 4.45
CA PHE A 7 -12.91 -1.58 5.69
C PHE A 7 -12.70 -0.29 6.50
N PRO A 8 -12.96 -0.31 7.82
CA PRO A 8 -12.68 0.85 8.64
C PRO A 8 -11.18 1.17 8.53
N PRO A 9 -10.79 2.45 8.48
CA PRO A 9 -9.38 2.80 8.57
C PRO A 9 -8.84 2.19 9.86
N LEU A 10 -7.84 1.32 9.75
CA LEU A 10 -7.07 0.89 10.91
C LEU A 10 -6.58 2.17 11.60
N SER A 11 -7.02 2.37 12.85
CA SER A 11 -6.67 3.53 13.65
C SER A 11 -5.21 3.88 13.47
N ASP A 12 -4.90 5.18 13.32
CA ASP A 12 -3.52 5.60 13.24
C ASP A 12 -2.74 4.96 14.40
N PRO A 13 -1.63 4.27 14.11
CA PRO A 13 -0.84 3.64 15.14
C PRO A 13 -0.38 4.72 16.14
N PRO A 14 -0.27 4.36 17.43
CA PRO A 14 0.11 5.32 18.47
C PRO A 14 1.42 6.02 18.12
N ASP A 15 1.57 7.28 18.50
CA ASP A 15 2.82 8.02 18.32
C ASP A 15 3.99 7.26 18.97
N PRO A 16 5.17 7.23 18.32
CA PRO A 16 6.30 6.51 18.88
C PRO A 16 6.78 7.28 20.11
N PRO A 17 7.42 6.60 21.08
CA PRO A 17 8.21 7.32 22.07
C PRO A 17 9.27 8.19 21.34
N PRO A 18 9.50 9.44 21.77
CA PRO A 18 10.39 10.39 21.09
C PRO A 18 11.84 9.90 20.94
N GLU A 19 12.22 8.86 21.67
CA GLU A 19 13.54 8.24 21.66
C GLU A 19 13.75 7.26 20.49
N ARG A 20 12.70 6.90 19.75
CA ARG A 20 12.77 5.96 18.61
C ARG A 20 11.96 6.49 17.43
N PRO A 21 12.59 7.09 16.41
CA PRO A 21 11.84 7.59 15.26
C PRO A 21 11.13 6.43 14.54
N TRP A 22 9.91 6.66 14.06
CA TRP A 22 9.27 5.71 13.15
C TRP A 22 10.07 5.62 11.85
N LEU A 23 10.27 4.41 11.37
CA LEU A 23 10.51 4.15 9.96
C LEU A 23 9.17 3.72 9.33
N TYR A 24 9.03 3.93 8.03
CA TYR A 24 7.86 3.54 7.26
C TYR A 24 8.27 2.51 6.22
N GLN A 25 7.50 1.44 6.09
CA GLN A 25 7.76 0.39 5.12
C GLN A 25 6.51 0.13 4.29
N VAL A 26 6.67 0.04 2.97
CA VAL A 26 5.59 -0.37 2.08
C VAL A 26 5.53 -1.89 2.04
N VAL A 27 4.35 -2.43 2.31
CA VAL A 27 4.09 -3.87 2.36
C VAL A 27 2.96 -4.26 1.41
N CYS A 28 3.00 -5.51 0.98
CA CYS A 28 1.93 -6.21 0.27
C CYS A 28 1.32 -7.28 1.20
N LEU A 29 0.00 -7.38 1.21
CA LEU A 29 -0.80 -8.33 1.98
C LEU A 29 -1.83 -8.95 1.05
N GLU A 30 -1.75 -10.25 0.80
CA GLU A 30 -2.80 -10.96 0.05
C GLU A 30 -3.90 -11.43 1.00
N THR A 31 -5.17 -11.18 0.66
CA THR A 31 -6.32 -11.44 1.53
C THR A 31 -7.05 -12.73 1.22
N ALA A 32 -6.66 -13.44 0.15
CA ALA A 32 -7.49 -14.50 -0.42
C ALA A 32 -7.53 -15.80 0.40
N ASP A 33 -6.43 -16.39 0.89
CA ASP A 33 -6.55 -17.76 1.45
C ASP A 33 -5.54 -18.23 2.51
N ALA A 34 -4.54 -17.46 2.91
CA ALA A 34 -3.68 -17.88 4.03
C ALA A 34 -2.86 -16.70 4.55
N HIS A 35 -3.46 -15.76 5.30
CA HIS A 35 -2.81 -14.58 5.92
C HIS A 35 -1.29 -14.51 5.68
N PRO A 36 -0.84 -14.17 4.46
CA PRO A 36 0.57 -14.21 4.17
C PRO A 36 1.17 -13.09 5.00
N ALA A 37 2.24 -13.40 5.72
CA ALA A 37 2.94 -12.40 6.49
C ALA A 37 3.25 -11.20 5.57
N PRO A 38 3.07 -9.95 6.02
CA PRO A 38 3.28 -8.78 5.18
C PRO A 38 4.62 -8.86 4.45
N HIS A 39 4.57 -8.78 3.12
CA HIS A 39 5.76 -8.87 2.29
C HIS A 39 6.28 -7.44 2.03
N PRO A 40 7.50 -7.09 2.51
CA PRO A 40 8.05 -5.77 2.27
C PRO A 40 8.40 -5.61 0.79
N LEU A 41 7.89 -4.54 0.17
CA LEU A 41 8.13 -4.21 -1.23
C LEU A 41 9.27 -3.19 -1.42
N SER A 42 9.71 -2.57 -0.34
CA SER A 42 10.57 -1.39 -0.38
C SER A 42 11.57 -1.36 0.78
N PRO A 43 12.66 -0.59 0.65
CA PRO A 43 13.47 -0.20 1.79
C PRO A 43 12.64 0.63 2.79
N ARG A 44 13.19 0.82 3.98
CA ARG A 44 12.56 1.60 5.04
C ARG A 44 12.76 3.11 4.79
N PHE A 45 11.72 3.91 4.98
CA PHE A 45 11.73 5.36 4.80
C PHE A 45 11.64 6.07 6.15
N ARG A 46 12.32 7.21 6.31
CA ARG A 46 12.19 8.06 7.51
C ARG A 46 10.96 8.97 7.47
N ASN A 47 10.25 9.03 6.34
CA ASN A 47 9.17 9.97 6.10
C ASN A 47 7.98 9.24 5.45
N ARG A 48 6.80 9.33 6.07
CA ARG A 48 5.56 8.70 5.60
C ARG A 48 5.19 9.17 4.20
N THR A 49 5.24 10.47 3.93
CA THR A 49 4.91 11.06 2.63
C THR A 49 5.81 10.52 1.52
N VAL A 50 7.09 10.28 1.80
CA VAL A 50 8.00 9.65 0.83
C VAL A 50 7.59 8.20 0.56
N ALA A 51 7.24 7.44 1.61
CA ALA A 51 6.76 6.07 1.46
C ALA A 51 5.43 5.99 0.68
N CYS A 52 4.47 6.90 0.92
CA CYS A 52 3.21 6.97 0.17
C CYS A 52 3.45 7.30 -1.31
N ARG A 53 4.36 8.25 -1.60
CA ARG A 53 4.76 8.56 -2.99
C ARG A 53 5.41 7.36 -3.66
N TRP A 54 6.25 6.62 -2.94
CA TRP A 54 6.87 5.39 -3.45
C TRP A 54 5.79 4.37 -3.84
N LEU A 55 4.83 4.10 -2.94
CA LEU A 55 3.74 3.15 -3.21
C LEU A 55 2.92 3.58 -4.43
N GLY A 56 2.52 4.85 -4.50
CA GLY A 56 1.79 5.35 -5.67
C GLY A 56 2.55 5.23 -6.99
N ASN A 57 3.86 5.43 -6.97
CA ASN A 57 4.70 5.27 -8.16
C ASN A 57 4.87 3.80 -8.55
N TYR A 58 5.03 2.90 -7.57
CA TYR A 58 5.03 1.46 -7.81
C TYR A 58 3.73 1.02 -8.51
N LEU A 59 2.57 1.45 -8.01
CA LEU A 59 1.28 1.09 -8.61
C LEU A 59 1.11 1.66 -10.02
N ALA A 60 1.52 2.91 -10.26
CA ALA A 60 1.49 3.51 -11.59
C ALA A 60 2.39 2.76 -12.58
N TYR A 61 3.62 2.42 -12.17
CA TYR A 61 4.55 1.63 -12.99
C TYR A 61 4.00 0.24 -13.32
N SER A 62 3.40 -0.45 -12.34
CA SER A 62 2.73 -1.73 -12.56
C SER A 62 1.56 -1.61 -13.54
N ALA A 63 0.78 -0.52 -13.48
CA ALA A 63 -0.28 -0.26 -14.45
C ALA A 63 0.28 -0.12 -15.87
N ASP A 64 1.39 0.61 -16.04
CA ASP A 64 2.00 0.83 -17.35
C ASP A 64 2.55 -0.48 -17.96
N ASN A 65 3.14 -1.37 -17.14
CA ASN A 65 3.55 -2.70 -17.60
C ASN A 65 2.34 -3.57 -17.97
N LEU A 66 1.28 -3.57 -17.15
CA LEU A 66 0.06 -4.33 -17.44
C LEU A 66 -0.64 -3.83 -18.72
N GLU A 67 -0.59 -2.53 -18.99
CA GLU A 67 -1.09 -1.95 -20.24
C GLU A 67 -0.26 -2.42 -21.44
N HIS A 68 1.06 -2.49 -21.30
CA HIS A 68 1.95 -3.05 -22.33
C HIS A 68 1.65 -4.53 -22.62
N ASP A 69 1.30 -5.30 -21.60
CA ASP A 69 0.94 -6.72 -21.71
C ASP A 69 -0.52 -6.95 -22.16
N GLY A 70 -1.28 -5.89 -22.42
CA GLY A 70 -2.68 -5.97 -22.87
C GLY A 70 -3.70 -6.28 -21.77
N ALA A 71 -3.28 -6.29 -20.50
CA ALA A 71 -4.13 -6.53 -19.33
C ALA A 71 -4.86 -5.26 -18.87
N LEU A 72 -5.61 -4.62 -19.79
CA LEU A 72 -6.17 -3.27 -19.61
C LEU A 72 -7.08 -3.12 -18.36
N ALA A 73 -7.88 -4.14 -18.04
CA ALA A 73 -8.76 -4.10 -16.87
C ALA A 73 -7.97 -4.05 -15.55
N GLN A 74 -6.86 -4.78 -15.47
CA GLN A 74 -5.98 -4.77 -14.31
C GLN A 74 -5.18 -3.46 -14.25
N ALA A 75 -4.65 -2.99 -15.38
CA ALA A 75 -3.97 -1.71 -15.48
C ALA A 75 -4.83 -0.55 -14.95
N ALA A 76 -6.11 -0.49 -15.33
CA ALA A 76 -7.06 0.51 -14.85
C ALA A 76 -7.24 0.45 -13.33
N ALA A 77 -7.33 -0.74 -12.74
CA ALA A 77 -7.45 -0.93 -11.30
C ALA A 77 -6.20 -0.39 -10.55
N PHE A 78 -5.00 -0.71 -11.04
CA PHE A 78 -3.75 -0.20 -10.48
C PHE A 78 -3.64 1.33 -10.58
N ARG A 79 -4.02 1.90 -11.73
CA ARG A 79 -3.98 3.35 -11.96
C ARG A 79 -4.94 4.10 -11.04
N GLY A 80 -6.17 3.60 -10.87
CA GLY A 80 -7.13 4.17 -9.92
C GLY A 80 -6.68 4.06 -8.45
N ALA A 81 -5.98 2.97 -8.09
CA ALA A 81 -5.47 2.77 -6.75
C ALA A 81 -4.22 3.62 -6.43
N ALA A 82 -3.43 4.01 -7.45
CA ALA A 82 -2.22 4.79 -7.27
C ALA A 82 -2.47 6.16 -6.63
N GLU A 83 -3.59 6.82 -6.93
CA GLU A 83 -3.94 8.10 -6.31
C GLU A 83 -4.28 7.94 -4.82
N SER A 84 -5.09 6.93 -4.47
CA SER A 84 -5.40 6.60 -3.08
C SER A 84 -4.14 6.28 -2.28
N ALA A 85 -3.21 5.51 -2.85
CA ALA A 85 -1.93 5.20 -2.21
C ALA A 85 -1.11 6.45 -1.90
N ARG A 86 -1.07 7.44 -2.80
CA ARG A 86 -0.33 8.70 -2.57
C ARG A 86 -0.96 9.54 -1.46
N ALA A 87 -2.28 9.57 -1.40
CA ALA A 87 -3.01 10.38 -0.41
C ALA A 87 -3.02 9.71 0.97
N ASN A 88 -3.35 8.42 1.01
CA ASN A 88 -3.71 7.72 2.24
C ASN A 88 -2.61 6.77 2.74
N GLY A 89 -1.68 6.36 1.87
CA GLY A 89 -0.66 5.37 2.19
C GLY A 89 -1.16 3.92 2.14
N TRP A 90 -2.27 3.65 1.46
CA TRP A 90 -2.75 2.29 1.21
C TRP A 90 -3.58 2.20 -0.07
N ALA A 91 -3.71 1.00 -0.62
CA ALA A 91 -4.45 0.71 -1.84
C ALA A 91 -4.92 -0.75 -1.89
N ASP A 92 -6.16 -0.97 -2.33
CA ASP A 92 -6.74 -2.30 -2.54
C ASP A 92 -6.91 -2.58 -4.04
N ILE A 93 -6.44 -3.74 -4.49
CA ILE A 93 -6.56 -4.20 -5.88
C ILE A 93 -6.93 -5.68 -5.88
N GLY A 94 -8.21 -5.98 -6.12
CA GLY A 94 -8.72 -7.35 -6.03
C GLY A 94 -8.57 -7.90 -4.62
N THR A 95 -7.76 -8.95 -4.48
CA THR A 95 -7.44 -9.59 -3.19
C THR A 95 -6.11 -9.10 -2.61
N VAL A 96 -5.47 -8.09 -3.19
CA VAL A 96 -4.18 -7.58 -2.74
C VAL A 96 -4.36 -6.23 -2.05
N HIS A 97 -3.91 -6.14 -0.79
CA HIS A 97 -3.85 -4.91 -0.01
C HIS A 97 -2.42 -4.42 0.09
N TYR A 98 -2.16 -3.21 -0.37
CA TYR A 98 -0.89 -2.52 -0.23
C TYR A 98 -0.99 -1.47 0.87
N GLN A 99 0.00 -1.38 1.75
CA GLN A 99 -0.03 -0.43 2.86
C GLN A 99 1.36 0.09 3.23
N VAL A 100 1.41 1.35 3.67
CA VAL A 100 2.55 1.95 4.36
C VAL A 100 2.37 1.74 5.86
N LEU A 101 3.20 0.88 6.44
CA LEU A 101 3.20 0.59 7.87
C LEU A 101 4.35 1.33 8.59
N PRO A 102 4.08 1.97 9.73
CA PRO A 102 5.15 2.42 10.60
C PRO A 102 5.73 1.24 11.38
N ILE A 103 7.06 1.22 11.45
CA ILE A 103 7.87 0.22 12.14
C ILE A 103 8.86 0.92 13.06
N PRO A 104 9.08 0.43 14.29
CA PRO A 104 10.00 1.10 15.20
C PRO A 104 11.42 1.07 14.62
N ALA A 105 12.16 2.19 14.64
CA ALA A 105 13.59 2.15 14.40
C ALA A 105 14.26 1.41 15.56
N TRP A 106 14.72 0.18 15.32
CA TRP A 106 15.60 -0.58 16.22
C TRP A 106 17.05 -0.28 15.88
#